data_AF-A0A3Q0D8R8-F1
#
_entry.id   AF-A0A3Q0D8R8-F1
#
_cell.length_a   1.000
_cell.length_b   1.000
_cell.length_c   1.000
_cell.angle_alpha   90.00
_cell.angle_beta   90.00
_cell.angle_gamma   90.00
#
_symmetry.space_group_name_H-M   'P 1'
#
loop_
_entity.id
_entity.type
_entity.pdbx_description
1 polymer ?
#
loop_
_entity_poly.entity_id
_entity_poly.type
_entity_poly.pdbx_seq_one_letter_code
_entity_poly.pdbx_strand_id
1 'polypeptide(L)'
;MVEGQEFAGMWYPKAMIHSGNLSSHEVPTKMFPVKITALEGGDLEATVIFWKKGQCREFKIMMEKTDEPGKYSTFHGKKFIYIIELPVKDHYVFYCEGHHHGKSFGIGKLMGRNPQENLEAMEEFRKFIQHKGLQMENIFIPELNDKCVPESN
;
A
#
# COMPACT_ATOMS: atom_id res chain seq x y z
N MET A 1 -19.24 -15.10 2.66
CA MET A 1 -18.13 -14.36 3.31
C MET A 1 -18.48 -12.89 3.21
N VAL A 2 -18.34 -12.12 4.29
CA VAL A 2 -18.55 -10.67 4.24
C VAL A 2 -17.39 -10.07 3.45
N GLU A 3 -17.70 -9.32 2.40
CA GLU A 3 -16.70 -8.63 1.58
C GLU A 3 -15.79 -7.77 2.46
N GLY A 4 -14.47 -7.80 2.21
CA GLY A 4 -13.47 -7.13 3.05
C GLY A 4 -12.91 -7.98 4.20
N GLN A 5 -13.64 -8.99 4.67
CA GLN A 5 -13.12 -9.88 5.73
C GLN A 5 -11.93 -10.71 5.25
N GLU A 6 -11.89 -11.02 3.95
CA GLU A 6 -10.74 -11.66 3.32
C GLU A 6 -9.48 -10.79 3.40
N PHE A 7 -9.60 -9.45 3.39
CA PHE A 7 -8.46 -8.53 3.45
C PHE A 7 -8.01 -8.21 4.88
N ALA A 8 -8.77 -8.59 5.91
CA ALA A 8 -8.38 -8.37 7.29
C ALA A 8 -7.07 -9.09 7.65
N GLY A 9 -6.33 -8.52 8.59
CA GLY A 9 -5.09 -9.09 9.12
C GLY A 9 -3.85 -8.25 8.82
N MET A 10 -2.69 -8.88 8.99
CA MET A 10 -1.38 -8.25 8.78
C MET A 10 -0.92 -8.39 7.34
N TRP A 11 -0.33 -7.32 6.83
CA TRP A 11 0.19 -7.22 5.47
C TRP A 11 1.60 -6.68 5.49
N TYR A 12 2.48 -7.30 4.71
CA TYR A 12 3.90 -7.01 4.67
C TYR A 12 4.22 -6.40 3.31
N PRO A 13 4.54 -5.10 3.26
CA PRO A 13 4.93 -4.47 2.01
C PRO A 13 6.32 -4.96 1.59
N LYS A 14 6.49 -5.22 0.29
CA LYS A 14 7.72 -5.79 -0.31
C LYS A 14 8.38 -4.83 -1.28
N ALA A 15 7.58 -4.03 -1.98
CA ALA A 15 8.07 -3.00 -2.90
C ALA A 15 7.04 -1.89 -3.00
N MET A 16 7.50 -0.70 -3.40
CA MET A 16 6.65 0.43 -3.70
C MET A 16 7.02 1.07 -5.03
N ILE A 17 6.03 1.71 -5.64
CA ILE A 17 6.16 2.50 -6.86
C ILE A 17 5.39 3.80 -6.67
N HIS A 18 5.90 4.89 -7.23
CA HIS A 18 5.15 6.12 -7.36
C HIS A 18 5.21 6.69 -8.78
N SER A 19 4.20 7.47 -9.15
CA SER A 19 4.08 8.09 -10.47
C SER A 19 5.04 9.27 -10.71
N GLY A 20 6.20 9.33 -10.05
CA GLY A 20 7.22 10.37 -10.24
C GLY A 20 6.95 11.75 -9.63
N ASN A 21 5.74 12.00 -9.11
CA ASN A 21 5.37 13.29 -8.49
C ASN A 21 5.78 13.43 -7.01
N LEU A 22 6.40 12.39 -6.43
CA LEU A 22 6.95 12.43 -5.07
C LEU A 22 8.44 12.73 -5.16
N SER A 23 8.91 13.67 -4.36
CA SER A 23 10.34 13.94 -4.23
C SER A 23 11.07 12.75 -3.58
N SER A 24 12.35 12.57 -3.87
CA SER A 24 13.15 11.47 -3.32
C SER A 24 13.16 11.44 -1.78
N HIS A 25 13.03 12.59 -1.12
CA HIS A 25 12.91 12.72 0.34
C HIS A 25 11.54 12.28 0.90
N GLU A 26 10.54 12.14 0.05
CA GLU A 26 9.21 11.65 0.43
C GLU A 26 9.07 10.14 0.25
N VAL A 27 10.06 9.49 -0.39
CA VAL A 27 10.14 8.03 -0.49
C VAL A 27 10.62 7.48 0.87
N PRO A 28 9.80 6.67 1.57
CA PRO A 28 10.13 6.23 2.91
C PRO A 28 11.22 5.15 2.88
N THR A 29 12.35 5.35 3.54
CA THR A 29 13.47 4.38 3.58
C THR A 29 13.18 3.12 4.38
N LYS A 30 12.19 3.18 5.28
CA LYS A 30 11.72 2.07 6.11
C LYS A 30 10.25 1.82 5.84
N MET A 31 9.88 0.54 5.74
CA MET A 31 8.50 0.08 5.70
C MET A 31 8.17 -0.74 6.93
N PHE A 32 6.90 -0.72 7.29
CA PHE A 32 6.36 -1.44 8.43
C PHE A 32 5.14 -2.25 7.99
N PRO A 33 4.82 -3.36 8.67
CA PRO A 33 3.59 -4.09 8.44
C PRO A 33 2.37 -3.17 8.55
N VAL A 34 1.42 -3.37 7.65
CA VAL A 34 0.12 -2.68 7.64
C VAL A 34 -0.91 -3.62 8.24
N LYS A 35 -1.69 -3.13 9.20
CA LYS A 35 -2.83 -3.88 9.75
C LYS A 35 -4.11 -3.42 9.06
N ILE A 36 -4.84 -4.34 8.46
CA ILE A 36 -6.19 -4.09 7.96
C ILE A 36 -7.20 -4.71 8.91
N THR A 37 -8.19 -3.92 9.31
CA THR A 37 -9.33 -4.36 10.10
C THR A 37 -10.59 -4.23 9.25
N ALA A 38 -11.36 -5.30 9.10
CA ALA A 38 -12.67 -5.23 8.45
C ALA A 38 -13.70 -4.64 9.41
N LEU A 39 -14.53 -3.74 8.90
CA LEU A 39 -15.59 -3.07 9.64
C LEU A 39 -16.95 -3.59 9.19
N GLU A 40 -18.00 -3.23 9.94
CA GLU A 40 -19.38 -3.54 9.54
C GLU A 40 -19.70 -2.87 8.20
N GLY A 41 -20.48 -3.54 7.34
CA GLY A 41 -20.84 -3.03 6.01
C GLY A 41 -19.81 -3.28 4.90
N GLY A 42 -18.64 -3.81 5.23
CA GLY A 42 -17.58 -4.16 4.25
C GLY A 42 -16.51 -3.09 4.08
N ASP A 43 -16.57 -2.00 4.86
CA ASP A 43 -15.51 -1.00 4.96
C ASP A 43 -14.26 -1.59 5.63
N LEU A 44 -13.11 -0.95 5.43
CA LEU A 44 -11.83 -1.34 6.02
C LEU A 44 -11.18 -0.17 6.75
N GLU A 45 -10.48 -0.44 7.85
CA GLU A 45 -9.51 0.48 8.46
C GLU A 45 -8.10 -0.08 8.26
N ALA A 46 -7.26 0.66 7.53
CA ALA A 46 -5.84 0.35 7.40
C ALA A 46 -5.02 1.20 8.37
N THR A 47 -4.31 0.54 9.28
CA THR A 47 -3.32 1.17 10.17
C THR A 47 -1.94 1.06 9.56
N VAL A 48 -1.36 2.20 9.21
CA VAL A 48 -0.05 2.33 8.57
C VAL A 48 0.90 3.03 9.52
N ILE A 49 2.09 2.48 9.69
CA ILE A 49 3.18 3.11 10.46
C ILE A 49 4.19 3.67 9.48
N PHE A 50 4.68 4.88 9.72
CA PHE A 50 5.80 5.44 8.99
C PHE A 50 6.81 6.08 9.92
N TRP A 51 8.09 5.92 9.56
CA TRP A 51 9.21 6.54 10.25
C TRP A 51 9.57 7.84 9.52
N LYS A 52 9.61 8.96 10.25
CA LYS A 52 9.96 10.27 9.68
C LYS A 52 10.71 11.09 10.72
N LYS A 53 11.93 11.53 10.38
CA LYS A 53 12.78 12.39 11.23
C LYS A 53 12.96 11.82 12.65
N GLY A 54 13.39 10.56 12.77
CA GLY A 54 13.62 9.91 14.07
C GLY A 54 12.36 9.47 14.82
N GLN A 55 11.15 9.79 14.32
CA GLN A 55 9.89 9.49 15.00
C GLN A 55 9.06 8.45 14.25
N CYS A 56 8.41 7.59 15.02
CA CYS A 56 7.38 6.68 14.56
C CYS A 56 6.01 7.35 14.62
N ARG A 57 5.29 7.37 13.50
CA ARG A 57 3.94 7.91 13.43
C ARG A 57 3.01 6.85 12.89
N GLU A 58 1.89 6.68 13.58
CA GLU A 58 0.78 5.86 13.14
C GLU A 58 -0.22 6.74 12.38
N PHE A 59 -0.78 6.19 11.31
CA PHE A 59 -1.79 6.83 10.51
C PHE A 59 -2.84 5.82 10.08
N LYS A 60 -4.09 6.17 10.34
CA LYS A 60 -5.25 5.35 10.02
C LYS A 60 -5.92 5.85 8.75
N ILE A 61 -6.21 4.92 7.85
CA ILE A 61 -6.88 5.19 6.58
C ILE A 61 -8.22 4.47 6.62
N MET A 62 -9.30 5.25 6.57
CA MET A 62 -10.65 4.73 6.40
C MET A 62 -10.90 4.46 4.92
N MET A 63 -11.23 3.21 4.61
CA MET A 63 -11.47 2.72 3.26
C MET A 63 -12.94 2.31 3.16
N GLU A 64 -13.74 3.23 2.63
CA GLU A 64 -15.17 3.05 2.43
C GLU A 64 -15.39 2.16 1.19
N LYS A 65 -16.22 1.13 1.34
CA LYS A 65 -16.55 0.21 0.26
C LYS A 65 -17.24 0.94 -0.89
N THR A 66 -16.94 0.54 -2.12
CA THR A 66 -17.65 1.00 -3.32
C THR A 66 -18.44 -0.13 -3.97
N ASP A 67 -19.20 0.17 -5.03
CA ASP A 67 -19.92 -0.83 -5.82
C ASP A 67 -18.98 -1.74 -6.63
N GLU A 68 -17.73 -1.34 -6.82
CA GLU A 68 -16.71 -2.11 -7.52
C GLU A 68 -15.90 -2.96 -6.53
N PRO A 69 -15.89 -4.30 -6.68
CA PRO A 69 -15.13 -5.18 -5.80
C PRO A 69 -13.64 -4.85 -5.77
N GLY A 70 -13.06 -4.83 -4.57
CA GLY A 70 -11.64 -4.50 -4.37
C GLY A 70 -11.31 -3.01 -4.54
N LYS A 71 -12.29 -2.15 -4.83
CA LYS A 71 -12.14 -0.69 -4.88
C LYS A 71 -12.78 -0.05 -3.66
N TYR A 72 -12.02 0.84 -3.03
CA TYR A 72 -12.43 1.58 -1.85
C TYR A 72 -12.21 3.08 -2.05
N SER A 73 -13.12 3.91 -1.55
CA SER A 73 -12.89 5.35 -1.44
C SER A 73 -12.27 5.70 -0.08
N THR A 74 -11.44 6.73 -0.06
CA THR A 74 -10.83 7.24 1.18
C THR A 74 -10.71 8.77 1.09
N PHE A 75 -10.52 9.42 2.24
CA PHE A 75 -10.43 10.88 2.35
C PHE A 75 -11.66 11.60 1.77
N HIS A 76 -12.85 11.11 2.12
CA HIS A 76 -14.15 11.65 1.65
C HIS A 76 -14.26 11.64 0.12
N GLY A 77 -13.96 10.49 -0.50
CA GLY A 77 -14.08 10.31 -1.95
C GLY A 77 -13.00 11.00 -2.80
N LYS A 78 -11.97 11.61 -2.19
CA LYS A 78 -10.91 12.32 -2.93
C LYS A 78 -9.86 11.39 -3.53
N LYS A 79 -9.75 10.17 -3.00
CA LYS A 79 -8.76 9.17 -3.40
C LYS A 79 -9.42 7.80 -3.42
N PHE A 80 -8.91 6.94 -4.30
CA PHE A 80 -9.34 5.55 -4.41
C PHE A 80 -8.17 4.62 -4.11
N ILE A 81 -8.47 3.55 -3.39
CA ILE A 81 -7.55 2.45 -3.11
C ILE A 81 -8.11 1.20 -3.78
N TYR A 82 -7.27 0.52 -4.55
CA TYR A 82 -7.55 -0.74 -5.19
C TYR A 82 -6.71 -1.84 -4.53
N ILE A 83 -7.35 -2.92 -4.12
CA ILE A 83 -6.71 -4.15 -3.64
C ILE A 83 -6.83 -5.18 -4.75
N ILE A 84 -5.70 -5.46 -5.42
CA ILE A 84 -5.66 -6.26 -6.64
C ILE A 84 -4.89 -7.54 -6.35
N GLU A 85 -5.52 -8.70 -6.50
CA GLU A 85 -4.86 -10.00 -6.34
C GLU A 85 -3.88 -10.24 -7.50
N LEU A 86 -2.69 -10.75 -7.17
CA LEU A 86 -1.72 -11.21 -8.17
C LEU A 86 -1.90 -12.71 -8.41
N PRO A 87 -1.46 -13.26 -9.56
CA PRO A 87 -1.46 -14.71 -9.81
C PRO A 87 -0.39 -15.45 -9.00
N VAL A 88 -0.03 -14.93 -7.83
CA VAL A 88 0.90 -15.52 -6.86
C VAL A 88 0.17 -15.54 -5.53
N LYS A 89 0.01 -16.73 -4.95
CA LYS A 89 -0.75 -16.94 -3.72
C LYS A 89 -0.34 -15.97 -2.63
N ASP A 90 -1.32 -15.40 -1.93
CA ASP A 90 -1.12 -14.48 -0.79
C ASP A 90 -0.41 -13.16 -1.13
N HIS A 91 -0.32 -12.79 -2.42
CA HIS A 91 0.30 -11.55 -2.89
C HIS A 91 -0.69 -10.65 -3.64
N TYR A 92 -0.63 -9.36 -3.34
CA TYR A 92 -1.58 -8.37 -3.81
C TYR A 92 -0.87 -7.05 -4.11
N VAL A 93 -1.45 -6.26 -5.00
CA VAL A 93 -1.06 -4.86 -5.21
C VAL A 93 -2.08 -3.96 -4.52
N PHE A 94 -1.61 -3.13 -3.61
CA PHE A 94 -2.41 -2.03 -3.08
C PHE A 94 -2.06 -0.78 -3.88
N TYR A 95 -2.99 -0.32 -4.71
CA TYR A 95 -2.80 0.82 -5.57
C TYR A 95 -3.69 1.98 -5.12
N CYS A 96 -3.09 3.09 -4.73
CA CYS A 96 -3.78 4.31 -4.36
C CYS A 96 -3.63 5.34 -5.48
N GLU A 97 -4.74 5.87 -5.96
CA GLU A 97 -4.75 6.97 -6.93
C GLU A 97 -5.58 8.14 -6.42
N GLY A 98 -5.23 9.33 -6.87
CA GLY A 98 -6.01 10.52 -6.61
C GLY A 98 -5.42 11.74 -7.29
N HIS A 99 -6.01 12.89 -6.98
CA HIS A 99 -5.56 14.18 -7.48
C HIS A 99 -4.97 15.01 -6.34
N HIS A 100 -3.81 15.60 -6.56
CA HIS A 100 -3.15 16.51 -5.64
C HIS A 100 -2.66 17.74 -6.41
N HIS A 101 -3.11 18.94 -6.04
CA HIS A 101 -2.83 20.20 -6.76
C HIS A 101 -3.02 20.14 -8.28
N GLY A 102 -4.11 19.50 -8.75
CA GLY A 102 -4.43 19.38 -10.17
C GLY A 102 -3.59 18.35 -10.94
N LYS A 103 -2.66 17.65 -10.28
CA LYS A 103 -1.90 16.53 -10.85
C LYS A 103 -2.42 15.22 -10.30
N SER A 104 -2.57 14.23 -11.16
CA SER A 104 -2.79 12.85 -10.71
C SER A 104 -1.53 12.34 -10.01
N PHE A 105 -1.72 11.59 -8.93
CA PHE A 105 -0.64 10.82 -8.32
C PHE A 105 -1.11 9.38 -8.16
N GLY A 106 -0.17 8.45 -8.34
CA GLY A 106 -0.37 7.02 -8.12
C GLY A 106 0.72 6.48 -7.21
N ILE A 107 0.33 5.72 -6.20
CA ILE A 107 1.23 4.97 -5.31
C ILE A 107 0.80 3.52 -5.33
N GLY A 108 1.68 2.63 -5.78
CA GLY A 108 1.47 1.19 -5.72
C GLY A 108 2.36 0.56 -4.66
N LYS A 109 1.84 -0.45 -3.96
CA LYS A 109 2.63 -1.29 -3.05
C LYS A 109 2.40 -2.75 -3.39
N LEU A 110 3.48 -3.52 -3.52
CA LEU A 110 3.40 -4.97 -3.48
C LEU A 110 3.26 -5.41 -2.02
N MET A 111 2.19 -6.13 -1.72
CA MET A 111 1.86 -6.61 -0.38
C MET A 111 1.83 -8.13 -0.36
N GLY A 112 2.32 -8.75 0.70
CA GLY A 112 2.11 -10.17 0.97
C GLY A 112 1.58 -10.43 2.37
N ARG A 113 1.03 -11.63 2.60
CA ARG A 113 0.59 -12.07 3.94
C ARG A 113 1.70 -12.49 4.88
N ASN A 114 2.92 -12.56 4.37
CA ASN A 114 4.12 -12.95 5.11
C ASN A 114 5.29 -12.04 4.74
N PRO A 115 6.30 -11.89 5.61
CA PRO A 115 7.44 -11.00 5.37
C PRO A 115 8.42 -11.53 4.31
N GLN A 116 8.42 -12.83 3.99
CA GLN A 116 9.41 -13.47 3.13
C GLN A 116 9.38 -12.91 1.70
N GLU A 117 10.53 -12.62 1.12
CA GLU A 117 10.63 -12.20 -0.27
C GLU A 117 10.06 -13.26 -1.23
N ASN A 118 9.50 -12.81 -2.34
CA ASN A 118 8.98 -13.68 -3.39
C ASN A 118 9.28 -13.04 -4.75
N LEU A 119 10.16 -13.70 -5.52
CA LEU A 119 10.62 -13.20 -6.82
C LEU A 119 9.51 -13.21 -7.87
N GLU A 120 8.66 -14.24 -7.86
CA GLU A 120 7.52 -14.35 -8.77
C GLU A 120 6.53 -13.20 -8.56
N ALA A 121 6.22 -12.88 -7.30
CA ALA A 121 5.37 -11.74 -6.96
C ALA A 121 5.97 -10.41 -7.40
N MET A 122 7.30 -10.26 -7.31
CA MET A 122 8.02 -9.08 -7.81
C MET A 122 7.96 -8.96 -9.34
N GLU A 123 8.02 -10.07 -10.07
CA GLU A 123 7.87 -10.09 -11.53
C GLU A 123 6.45 -9.70 -11.94
N GLU A 124 5.43 -10.26 -11.29
CA GLU A 124 4.03 -9.88 -11.53
C GLU A 124 3.76 -8.42 -11.18
N PHE A 125 4.39 -7.91 -10.12
CA PHE A 125 4.32 -6.49 -9.79
C PHE A 125 4.95 -5.60 -10.88
N ARG A 126 6.09 -6.00 -11.45
CA ARG A 126 6.71 -5.28 -12.58
C ARG A 126 5.81 -5.30 -13.81
N LYS A 127 5.18 -6.43 -14.12
CA LYS A 127 4.17 -6.50 -15.20
C LYS A 127 3.03 -5.53 -14.92
N PHE A 128 2.47 -5.52 -13.71
CA PHE A 128 1.42 -4.56 -13.32
C PHE A 128 1.83 -3.10 -13.56
N ILE A 129 3.05 -2.73 -13.15
CA ILE A 129 3.61 -1.39 -13.32
C ILE A 129 3.70 -1.00 -14.81
N GLN A 130 4.20 -1.91 -15.65
CA GLN A 130 4.28 -1.69 -17.11
C GLN A 130 2.89 -1.47 -17.70
N HIS A 131 1.90 -2.29 -17.34
CA HIS A 131 0.52 -2.13 -17.81
C HIS A 131 -0.13 -0.82 -17.36
N LYS A 132 0.27 -0.28 -16.21
CA LYS A 132 -0.19 1.04 -15.71
C LYS A 132 0.57 2.22 -16.33
N GLY A 133 1.58 1.99 -17.18
CA GLY A 133 2.42 3.05 -17.75
C GLY A 133 3.28 3.77 -16.71
N LEU A 134 3.55 3.12 -15.57
CA LEU A 134 4.44 3.65 -14.54
C LEU A 134 5.89 3.30 -14.88
N GLN A 135 6.81 4.21 -14.58
CA GLN A 135 8.22 4.04 -14.89
C GLN A 135 8.88 3.06 -13.91
N MET A 136 9.49 1.99 -14.42
CA MET A 136 10.12 0.97 -13.59
C MET A 136 11.27 1.51 -12.74
N GLU A 137 11.93 2.59 -13.17
CA GLU A 137 13.01 3.23 -12.42
C GLU A 137 12.53 3.82 -11.08
N ASN A 138 11.22 4.07 -10.93
CA ASN A 138 10.64 4.59 -9.69
C ASN A 138 10.27 3.47 -8.70
N ILE A 139 10.53 2.20 -9.03
CA ILE A 139 10.34 1.09 -8.09
C ILE A 139 11.42 1.19 -7.01
N PHE A 140 10.98 1.10 -5.77
CA PHE A 140 11.86 1.13 -4.63
C PHE A 140 11.50 0.01 -3.65
N ILE A 141 12.54 -0.62 -3.09
CA ILE A 141 12.46 -1.72 -2.13
C ILE A 141 13.10 -1.22 -0.81
N PRO A 142 12.31 -0.69 0.12
CA PRO A 142 12.80 -0.31 1.43
C PRO A 142 12.98 -1.50 2.36
N GLU A 143 13.75 -1.27 3.42
CA GLU A 143 13.91 -2.22 4.52
C GLU A 143 12.58 -2.42 5.26
N LEU A 144 12.10 -3.66 5.30
CA LEU A 144 10.94 -4.06 6.10
C LEU A 144 11.37 -4.25 7.55
N ASN A 145 10.76 -3.48 8.45
CA ASN A 145 11.01 -3.55 9.88
C ASN A 145 9.75 -4.01 10.60
N ASP A 146 9.87 -5.01 11.49
CA ASP A 146 8.74 -5.53 12.27
C ASP A 146 8.21 -4.50 13.29
N LYS A 147 9.10 -3.65 13.80
CA LYS A 147 8.78 -2.62 14.80
C LYS A 147 9.39 -1.29 14.40
N CYS A 148 8.62 -0.22 14.60
CA CYS A 148 9.15 1.12 14.52
C CYS A 148 9.72 1.52 15.88
N VAL A 149 11.02 1.79 15.94
CA VAL A 149 11.72 2.29 17.12
C VAL A 149 12.13 3.74 16.86
N PRO A 150 11.76 4.69 17.74
CA PRO A 150 12.26 6.07 17.62
C PRO A 150 13.76 6.11 17.89
N GLU A 151 14.47 7.07 17.27
CA GLU A 151 15.89 7.29 17.57
C GLU A 151 16.01 7.66 19.05
N SER A 152 16.78 6.86 19.79
CA SER A 152 17.17 7.19 21.16
C SER A 152 18.28 8.24 21.07
N ASN A 153 18.00 9.42 21.61
CA ASN A 153 18.92 10.55 21.63
C ASN A 153 20.02 10.35 22.68
#